data_AF-A0A1H5PIM6-F1
#
_entry.id   AF-A0A1H5PIM6-F1
#
_cell.length_a   1.000
_cell.length_b   1.000
_cell.length_c   1.000
_cell.angle_alpha   90.00
_cell.angle_beta   90.00
_cell.angle_gamma   90.00
#
_symmetry.space_group_name_H-M   'P 1'
#
loop_
_entity.id
_entity.type
_entity.pdbx_description
1 polymer ?
#
loop_
_entity_poly.entity_id
_entity_poly.type
_entity_poly.pdbx_seq_one_letter_code
_entity_poly.pdbx_strand_id
1 'polypeptide(L)'
;MKSCGYCHSSVDLSMGPHIHDPKRCRGCKEIFPASNFPLHPSSADGHRHDCKNCVGKQKLNTQESRAIERDRQFRSDNDRVKKHGYRWKRRPEGTGADQQFVWDLLDSQGRVIVKEQALDYIQFVEASEAEDLR
;
A
#
# COMPACT_ATOMS: atom_id res chain seq x y z
N MET A 1 11.99 -32.83 10.24
CA MET A 1 12.33 -32.70 8.80
C MET A 1 11.44 -31.66 8.15
N LYS A 2 11.98 -30.85 7.26
CA LYS A 2 11.26 -29.81 6.49
C LYS A 2 11.46 -30.08 5.01
N SER A 3 10.47 -29.81 4.16
CA SER A 3 10.65 -29.89 2.71
C SER A 3 11.33 -28.63 2.18
N CYS A 4 12.34 -28.80 1.33
CA CYS A 4 12.98 -27.69 0.64
C CYS A 4 12.13 -27.23 -0.54
N GLY A 5 11.69 -25.96 -0.53
CA GLY A 5 10.89 -25.39 -1.62
C GLY A 5 11.66 -25.22 -2.94
N TYR A 6 12.98 -25.43 -2.96
CA TYR A 6 13.79 -25.32 -4.18
C TYR A 6 14.07 -26.68 -4.83
N CYS A 7 14.54 -27.68 -4.07
CA CYS A 7 14.86 -29.02 -4.58
C CYS A 7 13.84 -30.10 -4.22
N HIS A 8 12.78 -29.74 -3.48
CA HIS A 8 11.72 -30.63 -3.02
C HIS A 8 12.18 -31.82 -2.15
N SER A 9 13.41 -31.78 -1.65
CA SER A 9 13.96 -32.81 -0.75
C SER A 9 13.53 -32.57 0.70
N SER A 10 13.38 -33.65 1.47
CA SER A 10 13.20 -33.61 2.92
C SER A 10 14.54 -33.39 3.61
N VAL A 11 14.66 -32.32 4.37
CA VAL A 11 15.92 -31.90 4.99
C VAL A 11 15.78 -31.76 6.50
N ASP A 12 16.83 -32.14 7.22
CA ASP A 12 16.95 -31.93 8.64
C ASP A 12 17.74 -30.64 8.91
N LEU A 13 17.04 -29.59 9.35
CA LEU A 13 17.65 -28.30 9.65
C LEU A 13 18.47 -28.32 10.95
N SER A 14 18.39 -29.38 11.76
CA SER A 14 19.25 -29.54 12.95
C SER A 14 20.70 -29.88 12.60
N MET A 15 20.93 -30.43 11.40
CA MET A 15 22.25 -30.83 10.89
C MET A 15 23.01 -29.67 10.19
N GLY A 16 22.38 -28.50 10.07
CA GLY A 16 22.97 -27.32 9.42
C GLY A 16 22.08 -26.73 8.32
N PRO A 17 22.52 -25.60 7.72
CA PRO A 17 21.72 -24.88 6.75
C PRO A 17 21.74 -25.57 5.37
N HIS A 18 20.56 -25.85 4.82
CA HIS A 18 20.38 -26.49 3.52
C HIS A 18 20.47 -25.47 2.36
N ILE A 19 21.65 -24.88 2.15
CA ILE A 19 21.84 -23.78 1.19
C ILE A 19 22.07 -24.33 -0.23
N HIS A 20 21.39 -23.74 -1.21
CA HIS A 20 21.65 -23.98 -2.63
C HIS A 20 22.50 -22.87 -3.23
N ASP A 21 23.71 -23.20 -3.66
CA ASP A 21 24.63 -22.28 -4.33
C ASP A 21 25.33 -23.00 -5.50
N PRO A 22 25.17 -22.55 -6.77
CA PRO A 22 24.37 -21.42 -7.22
C PRO A 22 22.86 -21.74 -7.32
N LYS A 23 22.02 -20.70 -7.32
CA LYS A 23 20.56 -20.80 -7.38
C LYS A 23 19.97 -20.08 -8.59
N ARG A 24 18.94 -20.66 -9.20
CA ARG A 24 18.19 -20.03 -10.30
C ARG A 24 17.08 -19.12 -9.77
N CYS A 25 17.06 -17.88 -10.25
CA CYS A 25 15.99 -16.92 -9.94
C CYS A 25 14.68 -17.31 -10.65
N ARG A 26 13.56 -17.35 -9.92
CA ARG A 26 12.24 -17.62 -10.49
C ARG A 26 11.74 -16.46 -11.38
N GLY A 27 12.03 -15.21 -10.98
CA GLY A 27 11.65 -14.01 -11.73
C GLY A 27 12.39 -13.84 -13.07
N CYS A 28 13.72 -13.68 -13.05
CA CYS A 28 14.50 -13.42 -14.26
C CYS A 28 15.11 -14.67 -14.91
N LYS A 29 14.98 -15.86 -14.30
CA LYS A 29 15.48 -17.14 -14.81
C LYS A 29 17.01 -17.27 -14.91
N GLU A 30 17.76 -16.28 -14.46
CA GLU A 30 19.23 -16.30 -14.39
C GLU A 30 19.73 -17.04 -13.15
N ILE A 31 20.98 -17.52 -13.21
CA ILE A 31 21.65 -18.24 -12.13
C ILE A 31 22.55 -17.26 -11.38
N PHE A 32 22.41 -17.19 -10.06
CA PHE A 32 23.19 -16.31 -9.20
C PHE A 32 23.72 -17.05 -7.97
N PRO A 33 24.75 -16.50 -7.31
CA PRO A 33 25.16 -17.00 -6.02
C PRO A 33 24.04 -16.83 -4.98
N ALA A 34 24.00 -17.70 -3.97
CA ALA A 34 23.01 -17.67 -2.89
C ALA A 34 22.93 -16.28 -2.20
N SER A 35 24.07 -15.58 -2.09
CA SER A 35 24.19 -14.23 -1.53
C SER A 35 23.38 -13.15 -2.30
N ASN A 36 23.00 -13.41 -3.55
CA ASN A 36 22.16 -12.51 -4.35
C ASN A 36 20.65 -12.69 -4.11
N PHE A 37 20.27 -13.65 -3.27
CA PHE A 37 18.90 -13.90 -2.86
C PHE A 37 18.67 -13.32 -1.45
N PRO A 38 17.57 -12.60 -1.19
CA PRO A 38 17.24 -12.14 0.15
C PRO A 38 16.98 -13.32 1.09
N LEU A 39 17.31 -13.14 2.37
CA LEU A 39 17.01 -14.12 3.40
C LEU A 39 15.50 -14.32 3.57
N HIS A 40 15.10 -15.56 3.80
CA HIS A 40 13.74 -15.97 4.10
C HIS A 40 13.77 -17.08 5.16
N PRO A 41 13.71 -16.74 6.46
CA PRO A 41 13.89 -17.71 7.55
C PRO A 41 12.86 -18.85 7.55
N SER A 42 11.68 -18.60 6.99
CA SER A 42 10.64 -19.63 6.82
C SER A 42 10.92 -20.59 5.67
N SER A 43 11.89 -20.34 4.79
CA SER A 43 12.35 -21.32 3.79
C SER A 43 13.21 -22.40 4.45
N ALA A 44 13.33 -23.58 3.83
CA ALA A 44 14.30 -24.58 4.29
C ALA A 44 15.73 -24.21 3.87
N ASP A 45 15.89 -23.55 2.72
CA ASP A 45 17.18 -23.10 2.20
C ASP A 45 17.60 -21.71 2.72
N GLY A 46 16.77 -21.10 3.58
CA GLY A 46 17.01 -19.79 4.18
C GLY A 46 16.93 -18.61 3.21
N HIS A 47 16.59 -18.81 1.93
CA HIS A 47 16.64 -17.77 0.89
C HIS A 47 15.35 -17.72 0.06
N ARG A 48 15.00 -16.54 -0.46
CA ARG A 48 13.90 -16.42 -1.44
C ARG A 48 14.24 -17.10 -2.76
N HIS A 49 13.21 -17.37 -3.56
CA HIS A 49 13.36 -17.89 -4.93
C HIS A 49 13.63 -16.80 -5.97
N ASP A 50 13.41 -15.53 -5.61
CA ASP A 50 13.67 -14.36 -6.45
C ASP A 50 14.95 -13.64 -5.98
N CYS A 51 15.77 -13.20 -6.94
CA CYS A 51 16.96 -12.41 -6.64
C CYS A 51 16.58 -11.02 -6.10
N LYS A 52 17.55 -10.35 -5.46
CA LYS A 52 17.39 -9.00 -4.89
C LYS A 52 16.80 -7.99 -5.88
N ASN A 53 17.21 -8.05 -7.15
CA ASN A 53 16.70 -7.16 -8.21
C ASN A 53 15.22 -7.42 -8.51
N CYS A 54 14.82 -8.67 -8.66
CA CYS A 54 13.41 -9.03 -8.88
C CYS A 54 12.52 -8.61 -7.71
N VAL A 55 13.00 -8.84 -6.47
CA VAL A 55 12.29 -8.39 -5.26
C VAL A 55 12.19 -6.87 -5.20
N GLY A 56 13.24 -6.15 -5.58
CA GLY A 56 13.23 -4.68 -5.67
C GLY A 56 12.18 -4.17 -6.65
N LYS A 57 12.12 -4.74 -7.86
CA LYS A 57 11.12 -4.39 -8.88
C LYS A 57 9.68 -4.63 -8.39
N GLN A 58 9.42 -5.78 -7.75
CA GLN A 58 8.10 -6.08 -7.19
C GLN A 58 7.67 -5.04 -6.14
N LYS A 59 8.59 -4.60 -5.28
CA LYS A 59 8.31 -3.57 -4.27
C LYS A 59 7.97 -2.22 -4.91
N LEU A 60 8.72 -1.79 -5.92
CA LEU A 60 8.46 -0.55 -6.65
C LEU A 60 7.06 -0.59 -7.30
N ASN A 61 6.75 -1.66 -8.05
CA ASN A 61 5.43 -1.81 -8.67
C ASN A 61 4.29 -1.81 -7.64
N THR A 62 4.50 -2.42 -6.47
CA THR A 62 3.52 -2.41 -5.38
C THR A 62 3.33 -1.00 -4.82
N GLN A 63 4.41 -0.24 -4.66
CA GLN A 63 4.36 1.14 -4.19
C GLN A 63 3.66 2.04 -5.21
N GLU A 64 3.96 1.89 -6.50
CA GLU A 64 3.30 2.62 -7.59
C GLU A 64 1.81 2.31 -7.62
N SER A 65 1.43 1.03 -7.54
CA SER A 65 0.03 0.60 -7.53
C SER A 65 -0.73 1.19 -6.32
N ARG A 66 -0.11 1.19 -5.13
CA ARG A 66 -0.67 1.84 -3.94
C ARG A 66 -0.77 3.36 -4.07
N ALA A 67 0.15 4.00 -4.78
CA ALA A 67 0.08 5.43 -5.05
C ALA A 67 -1.08 5.76 -6.00
N ILE A 68 -1.25 4.98 -7.07
CA ILE A 68 -2.37 5.08 -8.02
C ILE A 68 -3.71 4.87 -7.31
N GLU A 69 -3.81 3.85 -6.45
CA GLU A 69 -5.03 3.57 -5.68
C GLU A 69 -5.38 4.71 -4.73
N ARG A 70 -4.39 5.25 -3.99
CA ARG A 70 -4.60 6.41 -3.11
C ARG A 70 -5.04 7.65 -3.87
N ASP A 71 -4.45 7.93 -5.04
CA ASP A 71 -4.88 9.04 -5.89
C ASP A 71 -6.32 8.84 -6.40
N ARG A 72 -6.66 7.62 -6.82
CA ARG A 72 -8.03 7.27 -7.22
C ARG A 72 -9.02 7.49 -6.08
N GLN A 73 -8.71 7.01 -4.87
CA GLN A 73 -9.56 7.20 -3.70
C GLN A 73 -9.70 8.68 -3.37
N PHE A 74 -8.60 9.44 -3.37
CA PHE A 74 -8.62 10.87 -3.11
C PHE A 74 -9.54 11.62 -4.08
N ARG A 75 -9.46 11.30 -5.39
CA ARG A 75 -10.33 11.91 -6.41
C ARG A 75 -11.80 11.53 -6.19
N SER A 76 -12.07 10.26 -5.89
CA SER A 76 -13.42 9.77 -5.60
C SER A 76 -14.02 10.46 -4.38
N ASP A 77 -13.27 10.55 -3.28
CA ASP A 77 -13.71 11.25 -2.07
C ASP A 77 -13.98 12.72 -2.35
N ASN A 78 -13.10 13.37 -3.11
CA ASN A 78 -13.24 14.79 -3.45
C ASN A 78 -14.49 15.04 -4.31
N ASP A 79 -14.83 14.11 -5.19
CA ASP A 79 -16.06 14.16 -5.97
C ASP A 79 -17.30 13.99 -5.08
N ARG A 80 -17.28 13.02 -4.16
CA ARG A 80 -18.36 12.79 -3.18
C ARG A 80 -18.61 14.03 -2.33
N VAL A 81 -17.59 14.62 -1.72
CA VAL A 81 -17.78 15.81 -0.88
C VAL A 81 -18.35 16.98 -1.70
N LYS A 82 -17.92 17.16 -2.94
CA LYS A 82 -18.51 18.20 -3.82
C LYS A 82 -19.97 17.92 -4.14
N LYS A 83 -20.33 16.68 -4.46
CA LYS A 83 -21.71 16.26 -4.76
C LYS A 83 -22.66 16.54 -3.60
N HIS A 84 -22.19 16.38 -2.36
CA HIS A 84 -22.97 16.66 -1.14
C HIS A 84 -22.86 18.11 -0.65
N GLY A 85 -22.36 19.02 -1.49
CA GLY A 85 -22.38 20.47 -1.24
C GLY A 85 -21.24 20.99 -0.35
N TYR A 86 -20.24 20.15 -0.04
CA TYR A 86 -19.04 20.61 0.63
C TYR A 86 -18.11 21.35 -0.34
N ARG A 87 -17.37 22.34 0.16
CA ARG A 87 -16.47 23.17 -0.66
C ARG A 87 -15.11 23.36 -0.01
N TRP A 88 -14.05 23.24 -0.80
CA TRP A 88 -12.71 23.59 -0.37
C TRP A 88 -12.49 25.10 -0.46
N LYS A 89 -11.98 25.70 0.62
CA LYS A 89 -11.62 27.12 0.67
C LYS A 89 -10.19 27.27 1.17
N ARG A 90 -9.39 28.10 0.49
CA ARG A 90 -8.07 28.48 0.99
C ARG A 90 -8.20 29.52 2.09
N ARG A 91 -7.50 29.29 3.18
CA ARG A 91 -7.35 30.24 4.28
C ARG A 91 -5.86 30.48 4.53
N PRO A 92 -5.43 31.75 4.71
CA PRO A 92 -4.09 32.02 5.20
C PRO A 92 -3.97 31.62 6.67
N GLU A 93 -2.87 30.97 7.02
CA GLU A 93 -2.53 30.56 8.37
C GLU A 93 -1.14 31.09 8.72
N GLY A 94 -0.99 31.59 9.95
CA GLY A 94 0.21 32.31 10.37
C GLY A 94 0.07 33.83 10.23
N THR A 95 1.14 34.53 10.61
CA THR A 95 1.16 36.00 10.64
C THR A 95 2.49 36.49 10.09
N GLY A 96 2.46 37.46 9.16
CA GLY A 96 3.66 38.07 8.62
C GLY A 96 4.38 37.19 7.58
N ALA A 97 5.71 37.05 7.72
CA ALA A 97 6.57 36.40 6.74
C ALA A 97 6.38 34.87 6.62
N ASP A 98 5.80 34.22 7.63
CA ASP A 98 5.54 32.77 7.66
C ASP A 98 4.09 32.41 7.27
N GLN A 99 3.40 33.29 6.55
CA GLN A 99 2.04 33.06 6.10
C GLN A 99 1.97 31.87 5.13
N GLN A 100 1.37 30.77 5.58
CA GLN A 100 1.08 29.60 4.77
C GLN A 100 -0.38 29.60 4.34
N PHE A 101 -0.71 28.83 3.30
CA PHE A 101 -2.10 28.62 2.90
C PHE A 101 -2.50 27.20 3.23
N VAL A 102 -3.58 27.07 3.99
CA VAL A 102 -4.22 25.79 4.29
C VAL A 102 -5.56 25.71 3.56
N TRP A 103 -6.00 24.48 3.31
CA TRP A 103 -7.28 24.20 2.69
C TRP A 103 -8.26 23.74 3.77
N ASP A 104 -9.28 24.55 4.01
CA ASP A 104 -10.40 24.19 4.87
C ASP A 104 -11.51 23.59 4.00
N LEU A 105 -12.10 22.47 4.44
CA LEU A 105 -13.33 21.95 3.87
C LEU A 105 -14.51 22.59 4.62
N LEU A 106 -15.46 23.15 3.88
CA LEU A 106 -16.65 23.78 4.45
C LEU A 106 -17.88 22.94 4.15
N ASP A 107 -18.77 22.81 5.12
CA ASP A 107 -20.11 22.23 4.94
C ASP A 107 -21.06 23.18 4.17
N SER A 108 -22.29 22.71 3.93
CA SER A 108 -23.35 23.48 3.25
C SER A 108 -23.76 24.76 3.99
N GLN A 109 -23.45 24.85 5.28
CA GLN A 109 -23.71 26.01 6.14
C GLN A 109 -22.48 26.93 6.29
N GLY A 110 -21.36 26.58 5.65
CA GLY A 110 -20.12 27.34 5.66
C GLY A 110 -19.22 27.10 6.87
N ARG A 111 -19.48 26.07 7.69
CA ARG A 111 -18.65 25.71 8.84
C ARG A 111 -17.46 24.86 8.39
N VAL A 112 -16.30 25.04 9.02
CA VAL A 112 -15.13 24.21 8.76
C VAL A 112 -15.36 22.82 9.33
N ILE A 113 -15.14 21.79 8.51
CA ILE A 113 -15.26 20.39 8.87
C ILE A 113 -14.03 19.62 8.37
N VAL A 114 -13.65 18.55 9.06
CA VAL A 114 -12.57 17.68 8.60
C VAL A 114 -13.08 16.75 7.50
N LYS A 115 -12.23 16.41 6.53
CA LYS A 115 -12.61 15.56 5.38
C LYS A 115 -13.23 14.23 5.82
N GLU A 116 -12.67 13.57 6.83
CA GLU A 116 -13.15 12.28 7.32
C GLU A 116 -14.58 12.39 7.87
N GLN A 117 -14.87 13.44 8.66
CA GLN A 117 -16.22 13.67 9.20
C GLN A 117 -17.25 13.94 8.08
N ALA A 118 -16.86 14.66 7.03
CA ALA A 118 -17.72 14.87 5.87
C ALA A 118 -18.02 13.55 5.14
N LEU A 119 -17.01 12.70 4.95
CA LEU A 119 -17.20 11.39 4.31
C LEU A 119 -18.06 10.44 5.15
N ASP A 120 -17.88 10.41 6.47
CA ASP A 120 -18.70 9.59 7.37
C ASP A 120 -20.17 10.01 7.31
N TYR A 121 -20.44 11.32 7.29
CA TYR A 121 -21.80 11.84 7.14
C TYR A 121 -22.40 11.48 5.77
N ILE A 122 -21.65 11.63 4.69
CA ILE A 122 -22.08 11.24 3.35
C ILE A 122 -22.41 9.75 3.30
N GLN A 123 -21.54 8.91 3.88
CA GLN A 123 -21.73 7.48 3.94
C GLN A 123 -23.01 7.09 4.70
N PHE A 124 -23.30 7.81 5.78
CA PHE A 124 -24.54 7.63 6.55
C PHE A 124 -25.79 8.00 5.72
N VAL A 125 -25.78 9.15 5.04
CA VAL A 125 -26.89 9.60 4.20
C VAL A 125 -27.14 8.62 3.04
N GLU A 126 -26.09 8.24 2.31
CA GLU A 126 -26.20 7.29 1.20
C GLU A 126 -26.71 5.91 1.66
N ALA A 127 -26.34 5.48 2.88
CA ALA A 127 -26.85 4.24 3.46
C ALA A 127 -28.34 4.34 3.80
N SER A 128 -28.80 5.44 4.41
CA SER A 128 -30.22 5.64 4.72
C SER A 128 -31.11 5.70 3.47
N GLU A 129 -30.67 6.40 2.41
CA GLU A 129 -31.43 6.49 1.16
C GLU A 129 -31.57 5.13 0.46
N ALA A 130 -30.59 4.24 0.62
CA ALA A 130 -30.61 2.91 0.05
C ALA A 130 -31.55 1.95 0.81
N GLU A 131 -31.78 2.17 2.10
CA GLU A 131 -32.72 1.40 2.93
C GLU A 131 -34.17 1.80 2.64
N ASP A 132 -34.44 3.10 2.43
CA ASP A 132 -35.78 3.61 2.09
C ASP A 132 -36.30 3.15 0.70
N LEU A 133 -35.41 2.61 -0.15
CA LEU A 133 -35.72 2.09 -1.48
C LEU A 133 -35.93 0.56 -1.53
N ARG A 134 -35.83 -0.14 -0.39
CA ARG A 134 -36.06 -1.60 -0.28
C ARG A 134 -37.45 -1.94 0.23
#